data_AF-A0A4Y8JLR6-F1
#
_entry.id   AF-A0A4Y8JLR6-F1
#
_cell.length_a   1.000
_cell.length_b   1.000
_cell.length_c   1.000
_cell.angle_alpha   90.00
_cell.angle_beta   90.00
_cell.angle_gamma   90.00
#
_symmetry.space_group_name_H-M   'P 1'
#
loop_
_entity.id
_entity.type
_entity.pdbx_description
1 polymer ?
#
loop_
_entity_poly.entity_id
_entity_poly.type
_entity_poly.pdbx_seq_one_letter_code
_entity_poly.pdbx_strand_id
1 'polypeptide(L)' 'MVNEAEHEGRALRIEGLVNARDLGGLPRQNGTLTPRSVFFRSENVD' A
#
# COMPACT_ATOMS: atom_id res chain seq x y z
N MET A 1 -3.89 -5.35 16.90
CA MET A 1 -5.14 -5.37 16.10
C MET A 1 -4.93 -4.39 14.95
N VAL A 2 -4.58 -4.87 13.76
CA VAL A 2 -4.48 -4.00 12.57
C VAL A 2 -5.91 -3.70 12.11
N ASN A 3 -6.22 -2.43 11.93
CA ASN A 3 -7.55 -1.97 11.57
C ASN A 3 -7.82 -2.34 10.09
N GLU A 4 -8.74 -3.28 9.84
CA GLU A 4 -9.06 -3.78 8.49
C GLU A 4 -9.49 -2.65 7.54
N ALA A 5 -10.06 -1.57 8.07
CA ALA A 5 -10.45 -0.37 7.31
C ALA A 5 -9.26 0.36 6.65
N GLU A 6 -8.06 0.35 7.24
CA GLU A 6 -6.86 0.90 6.59
C GLU A 6 -6.30 -0.01 5.49
N HIS A 7 -6.72 -1.28 5.47
CA HIS A 7 -6.30 -2.24 4.46
C HIS A 7 -7.03 -2.03 3.14
N GLU A 8 -8.33 -1.71 3.19
CA GLU A 8 -9.14 -1.41 2.01
C GLU A 8 -8.75 -0.08 1.35
N GLY A 9 -8.48 0.97 2.13
CA GLY A 9 -8.17 2.31 1.59
C GLY A 9 -6.87 2.41 0.79
N ARG A 10 -6.04 1.35 0.78
CA ARG A 10 -4.75 1.31 0.07
C ARG A 10 -4.77 0.43 -1.17
N ALA A 11 -5.82 -0.37 -1.39
CA ALA A 11 -5.90 -1.25 -2.55
C ALA A 11 -6.14 -0.44 -3.84
N LEU A 12 -5.38 -0.73 -4.88
CA LEU A 12 -5.49 -0.09 -6.18
C LEU A 12 -6.02 -1.09 -7.22
N ARG A 13 -7.00 -0.66 -7.99
CA ARG A 13 -7.61 -1.45 -9.08
C ARG A 13 -7.07 -0.91 -10.41
N ILE A 14 -5.98 -1.52 -10.88
CA ILE A 14 -5.30 -1.15 -12.13
C ILE A 14 -5.21 -2.41 -12.99
N GLU A 15 -5.61 -2.29 -14.26
CA GLU A 15 -5.52 -3.39 -15.22
C GLU A 15 -4.07 -3.85 -15.39
N GLY A 16 -3.84 -5.16 -15.42
CA GLY A 16 -2.52 -5.75 -15.60
C GLY A 16 -1.65 -5.80 -14.32
N LEU A 17 -2.12 -5.23 -13.19
CA LEU A 17 -1.42 -5.34 -11.91
C LEU A 17 -2.17 -6.22 -10.92
N VAL A 18 -1.42 -7.06 -10.21
CA VAL A 18 -1.96 -7.95 -9.17
C VAL A 18 -1.57 -7.44 -7.80
N ASN A 19 -2.53 -7.48 -6.87
CA ASN A 19 -2.41 -6.98 -5.50
C ASN A 19 -1.73 -5.59 -5.41
N ALA A 20 -2.11 -4.70 -6.32
CA ALA A 20 -1.57 -3.35 -6.37
C ALA A 20 -2.02 -2.55 -5.15
N ARG A 21 -1.08 -1.85 -4.50
CA ARG A 21 -1.33 -1.07 -3.28
C ARG A 21 -0.51 0.21 -3.20
N ASP A 22 -1.11 1.26 -2.67
CA ASP A 22 -0.40 2.43 -2.14
C ASP A 22 0.22 2.06 -0.78
N LEU A 23 1.51 2.33 -0.62
CA LEU A 23 2.26 2.10 0.61
C LEU A 23 2.25 3.31 1.54
N GLY A 24 1.48 4.35 1.25
CA GLY A 24 1.28 5.51 2.12
C GLY A 24 0.71 5.18 3.50
N GLY A 25 1.09 5.97 4.51
CA GLY A 25 0.63 5.79 5.89
C GLY A 25 1.31 4.65 6.65
N LEU A 26 2.31 3.99 6.06
CA LEU A 26 3.09 2.95 6.73
C LEU A 26 4.20 3.57 7.61
N PRO A 27 4.47 2.99 8.79
CA PRO A 27 5.53 3.46 9.66
C PRO A 27 6.90 3.19 9.03
N ARG A 28 7.75 4.23 9.01
CA ARG A 28 9.17 4.14 8.66
C ARG A 28 10.00 3.93 9.93
N GLN A 29 11.21 3.38 9.77
CA GLN A 29 12.14 3.13 10.88
C GLN A 29 12.49 4.39 11.70
N ASN A 30 12.40 5.57 11.08
CA ASN A 30 12.65 6.86 11.74
C ASN A 30 11.42 7.45 12.46
N GLY A 31 10.34 6.66 12.65
CA GLY A 31 9.13 7.09 13.37
C GLY A 31 8.17 7.96 12.57
N THR A 32 8.50 8.29 11.31
CA THR A 32 7.58 9.02 10.42
C THR A 32 6.73 8.08 9.57
N LEU A 33 5.72 8.60 8.88
CA LEU A 33 4.92 7.82 7.93
C LEU A 33 5.46 7.94 6.50
N THR A 34 5.22 6.91 5.69
CA THR A 34 5.38 7.00 4.24
C THR A 34 4.37 8.00 3.66
N PRO A 35 4.78 8.83 2.70
CA PRO A 35 3.85 9.72 2.02
C PRO A 35 2.83 8.92 1.20
N ARG A 36 1.58 9.40 1.16
CA ARG A 36 0.51 8.82 0.34
C ARG A 36 0.76 9.08 -1.14
N SER A 37 0.41 8.11 -1.97
CA SER A 37 0.44 8.20 -3.44
C SER A 37 1.84 8.43 -4.04
N VAL A 38 2.89 7.99 -3.34
CA VAL A 38 4.29 8.09 -3.82
C VAL A 38 4.90 6.71 -4.05
N PHE A 39 4.68 5.79 -3.11
CA PHE A 39 5.25 4.46 -3.18
C PHE A 39 4.15 3.44 -3.43
N PHE A 40 4.30 2.67 -4.51
CA PHE A 40 3.35 1.67 -4.92
C PHE A 40 4.04 0.30 -4.96
N ARG A 41 3.27 -0.74 -4.64
CA ARG A 41 3.70 -2.13 -4.77
C ARG A 41 2.67 -2.90 -5.56
N SER A 42 3.13 -3.78 -6.44
CA SER A 42 2.34 -4.89 -6.98
C SER A 42 3.09 -6.20 -6.74
N GLU A 43 2.37 -7.31 -6.89
CA GLU A 43 2.97 -8.63 -6.89
C GLU A 43 3.34 -9.06 -8.32
N ASN A 44 4.42 -9.83 -8.43
CA ASN A 44 4.74 -10.59 -9.62
C ASN A 44 3.94 -11.92 -9.56
N VAL A 45 3.55 -12.45 -10.72
CA VAL A 45 2.64 -13.61 -10.85
C VAL A 45 3.33 -14.91 -11.30
N ASP A 46 4.66 -14.89 -11.39
CA ASP A 46 5.49 -16.04 -11.79
C ASP A 46 5.42 -17.20 -10.77
#